data_AF-A0A7Y5JY03-F1
#
_entry.id   AF-A0A7Y5JY03-F1
#
_cell.length_a   1.000
_cell.length_b   1.000
_cell.length_c   1.000
_cell.angle_alpha   90.00
_cell.angle_beta   90.00
_cell.angle_gamma   90.00
#
_symmetry.space_group_name_H-M   'P 1'
#
loop_
_entity.id
_entity.type
_entity.pdbx_description
1 polymer ?
#
loop_
_entity_poly.entity_id
_entity_poly.type
_entity_poly.pdbx_seq_one_letter_code
_entity_poly.pdbx_strand_id
1 'polypeptide(L)'
;MKSKPVRSSSPTRSPVSRRAVAAGLTGLVGVGAALALGSPAAAAGGSYVALGDSYSSGTGTRAYISDGTSCQRSVYAYPSLDAASLGLALTFRACSGATVADVTNTQLSALSSSTAYVTISVGGNDAGFADVLTECAQPAWMSNCNGAIDGAQSIMNNTLPGRLS
;
A
#
# COMPACT_ATOMS: atom_id res chain seq x y z
N MET A 1 11.28 3.23 38.19
CA MET A 1 10.54 1.96 38.39
C MET A 1 11.40 0.82 37.86
N LYS A 2 11.69 -0.17 38.71
CA LYS A 2 12.76 -1.16 38.54
C LYS A 2 12.25 -2.38 37.75
N SER A 3 12.97 -2.76 36.69
CA SER A 3 12.76 -4.01 35.94
C SER A 3 13.11 -5.22 36.82
N LYS A 4 12.20 -6.19 36.95
CA LYS A 4 12.48 -7.50 37.57
C LYS A 4 12.85 -8.53 36.49
N PRO A 5 13.78 -9.46 36.74
CA PRO A 5 14.12 -10.52 35.79
C PRO A 5 13.18 -11.72 35.95
N VAL A 6 12.78 -12.34 34.85
CA VAL A 6 12.07 -13.63 34.82
C VAL A 6 13.12 -14.76 34.83
N ARG A 7 13.04 -15.63 35.85
CA ARG A 7 13.86 -16.85 35.96
C ARG A 7 13.31 -17.95 35.05
N SER A 8 14.19 -18.51 34.22
CA SER A 8 13.95 -19.75 33.49
C SER A 8 14.13 -20.96 34.41
N SER A 9 13.18 -21.90 34.38
CA SER A 9 13.20 -23.13 35.19
C SER A 9 13.27 -24.33 34.25
N SER A 10 14.40 -25.05 34.28
CA SER A 10 14.57 -26.33 33.59
C SER A 10 14.02 -27.49 34.42
N PRO A 11 13.42 -28.53 33.83
CA PRO A 11 13.23 -29.82 34.49
C PRO A 11 14.40 -30.76 34.21
N THR A 12 14.79 -31.55 35.22
CA THR A 12 15.90 -32.51 35.18
C THR A 12 15.39 -33.95 35.38
N ARG A 13 16.05 -34.91 34.69
CA ARG A 13 16.15 -36.38 34.90
C ARG A 13 14.99 -37.25 34.36
N SER A 14 15.19 -38.44 33.78
CA SER A 14 16.26 -39.46 33.94
C SER A 14 16.32 -40.43 32.73
N PRO A 15 17.28 -41.40 32.67
CA PRO A 15 17.71 -42.07 31.44
C PRO A 15 16.99 -43.40 31.16
N VAL A 16 16.81 -43.74 29.88
CA VAL A 16 16.54 -45.12 29.45
C VAL A 16 17.57 -45.50 28.40
N SER A 17 18.50 -46.37 28.81
CA SER A 17 19.43 -47.09 27.96
C SER A 17 18.72 -48.23 27.27
N ARG A 18 18.70 -48.26 25.92
CA ARG A 18 18.59 -49.51 25.15
C ARG A 18 19.43 -49.41 23.86
N ARG A 19 20.63 -50.00 23.99
CA ARG A 19 21.43 -50.76 23.02
C ARG A 19 21.24 -50.46 21.52
N ALA A 20 22.34 -49.99 20.92
CA ALA A 20 22.60 -50.02 19.49
C ALA A 20 22.58 -51.45 18.93
N VAL A 21 22.03 -51.60 17.71
CA VAL A 21 22.38 -52.67 16.78
C VAL A 21 22.83 -51.99 15.49
N ALA A 22 24.02 -52.38 15.05
CA ALA A 22 24.76 -51.78 13.96
C ALA A 22 24.35 -52.33 12.58
N ALA A 23 24.53 -51.46 11.58
CA ALA A 23 25.03 -51.70 10.22
C ALA A 23 24.33 -52.70 9.28
N GLY A 24 23.96 -52.17 8.11
CA GLY A 24 23.79 -52.92 6.87
C GLY A 24 23.83 -51.98 5.66
N LEU A 25 24.98 -51.88 4.98
CA LEU A 25 25.09 -51.29 3.64
C LEU A 25 24.50 -52.27 2.61
N THR A 26 23.68 -51.78 1.68
CA THR A 26 23.64 -52.23 0.27
C THR A 26 22.76 -51.27 -0.54
N GLY A 27 23.23 -50.88 -1.71
CA GLY A 27 22.81 -49.67 -2.41
C GLY A 27 21.66 -49.81 -3.39
N LEU A 28 21.31 -48.65 -3.95
CA LEU A 28 20.72 -48.48 -5.27
C LEU A 28 20.99 -47.03 -5.70
N VAL A 29 21.77 -46.90 -6.77
CA VAL A 29 21.98 -45.64 -7.50
C VAL A 29 20.64 -45.25 -8.11
N GLY A 30 19.86 -44.46 -7.37
CA GLY A 30 18.69 -43.78 -7.90
C GLY A 30 19.14 -42.51 -8.58
N VAL A 31 19.20 -42.51 -9.91
CA VAL A 31 19.25 -41.28 -10.71
C VAL A 31 17.94 -40.53 -10.44
N GLY A 32 17.94 -39.70 -9.40
CA GLY A 32 16.85 -38.77 -9.11
C GLY A 32 16.86 -37.70 -10.17
N ALA A 33 16.10 -37.91 -11.25
CA ALA A 33 15.72 -36.83 -12.15
C ALA A 33 14.93 -35.81 -11.32
N ALA A 34 15.61 -34.78 -10.83
CA ALA A 34 14.99 -33.61 -10.24
C ALA A 34 14.24 -32.87 -11.34
N LEU A 35 13.01 -33.31 -11.62
CA LEU A 35 12.03 -32.52 -12.33
C LEU A 35 11.78 -31.29 -11.45
N ALA A 36 12.53 -30.23 -11.71
CA ALA A 36 12.20 -28.90 -11.26
C ALA A 36 10.85 -28.55 -11.90
N LEU A 37 9.76 -28.88 -11.20
CA LEU A 37 8.44 -28.32 -11.46
C LEU A 37 8.57 -26.83 -11.18
N GLY A 38 9.00 -26.07 -12.18
CA GLY A 38 8.93 -24.63 -12.13
C GLY A 38 7.48 -24.26 -11.88
N SER A 39 7.20 -23.56 -10.78
CA SER A 39 5.89 -22.97 -10.55
C SER A 39 5.48 -22.23 -11.82
N PRO A 40 4.25 -22.42 -12.35
CA PRO A 40 3.83 -21.69 -13.51
C PRO A 40 4.00 -20.20 -13.18
N ALA A 41 4.78 -19.50 -13.99
CA ALA A 41 4.80 -18.05 -13.95
C ALA A 41 3.40 -17.61 -14.38
N ALA A 42 2.55 -17.30 -13.41
CA ALA A 42 1.30 -16.63 -13.69
C ALA A 42 1.70 -15.28 -14.29
N ALA A 43 1.46 -15.12 -15.60
CA ALA A 43 1.58 -13.82 -16.22
C ALA A 43 0.63 -12.90 -15.44
N ALA A 44 1.19 -11.87 -14.78
CA ALA A 44 0.35 -10.84 -14.22
C ALA A 44 -0.56 -10.32 -15.34
N GLY A 45 -1.84 -10.13 -15.03
CA GLY A 45 -2.81 -9.54 -15.93
C GLY A 45 -2.40 -8.14 -16.37
N GLY A 46 -3.29 -7.44 -17.07
CA GLY A 46 -3.00 -6.14 -17.65
C GLY A 46 -2.32 -5.15 -16.68
N SER A 47 -1.48 -4.27 -17.23
CA SER A 47 -0.82 -3.22 -16.46
C SER A 47 -1.85 -2.23 -15.90
N TYR A 48 -1.77 -1.98 -14.60
CA TYR A 48 -2.65 -1.06 -13.88
C TYR A 48 -1.82 0.05 -13.24
N VAL A 49 -2.10 1.30 -13.56
CA VAL A 49 -1.45 2.47 -12.94
C VAL A 49 -2.44 3.19 -12.03
N ALA A 50 -2.10 3.32 -10.76
CA ALA A 50 -2.91 4.04 -9.80
C ALA A 50 -2.28 5.38 -9.44
N LEU A 51 -2.96 6.45 -9.80
CA LEU A 51 -2.57 7.84 -9.59
C LEU A 51 -3.46 8.49 -8.53
N GLY A 52 -3.10 9.70 -8.14
CA GLY A 52 -3.95 10.59 -7.36
C GLY A 52 -3.40 10.94 -5.98
N ASP A 53 -4.34 11.24 -5.09
CA ASP A 53 -4.12 11.82 -3.77
C ASP A 53 -4.22 10.77 -2.65
N SER A 54 -4.50 11.25 -1.43
CA SER A 54 -4.64 10.44 -0.20
C SER A 54 -5.77 9.42 -0.26
N TYR A 55 -6.84 9.69 -1.02
CA TYR A 55 -7.95 8.74 -1.20
C TYR A 55 -7.50 7.53 -2.02
N SER A 56 -6.67 7.74 -3.05
CA SER A 56 -6.03 6.67 -3.81
C SER A 56 -4.89 6.00 -3.06
N SER A 57 -4.05 6.76 -2.33
CA SER A 57 -2.90 6.17 -1.63
C SER A 57 -3.33 5.29 -0.46
N GLY A 58 -4.54 5.49 0.09
CA GLY A 58 -5.04 4.75 1.25
C GLY A 58 -4.56 5.34 2.57
N THR A 59 -4.39 6.65 2.64
CA THR A 59 -4.10 7.35 3.90
C THR A 59 -5.17 7.01 4.94
N GLY A 60 -4.75 6.70 6.17
CA GLY A 60 -5.64 6.33 7.28
C GLY A 60 -5.76 4.82 7.53
N THR A 61 -5.28 3.98 6.60
CA THR A 61 -5.23 2.51 6.76
C THR A 61 -4.20 2.03 7.78
N ARG A 62 -3.23 2.88 8.16
CA ARG A 62 -2.17 2.62 9.15
C ARG A 62 -1.20 1.47 8.78
N ALA A 63 -1.24 0.96 7.56
CA ALA A 63 -0.28 -0.01 7.04
C ALA A 63 0.21 0.45 5.67
N TYR A 64 1.42 0.98 5.62
CA TYR A 64 2.00 1.60 4.43
C TYR A 64 3.19 0.80 3.91
N ILE A 65 3.36 0.83 2.59
CA ILE A 65 4.50 0.22 1.90
C ILE A 65 5.74 1.03 2.25
N SER A 66 6.83 0.33 2.61
CA SER A 66 8.14 0.96 2.86
C SER A 66 8.88 1.24 1.55
N ASP A 67 8.37 2.21 0.77
CA ASP A 67 8.91 2.57 -0.54
C ASP A 67 9.85 3.79 -0.52
N GLY A 68 10.24 4.25 0.67
CA GLY A 68 11.14 5.39 0.85
C GLY A 68 10.47 6.76 0.67
N THR A 69 9.15 6.81 0.51
CA THR A 69 8.40 8.06 0.33
C THR A 69 7.48 8.37 1.51
N SER A 70 7.01 9.61 1.58
CA SER A 70 5.96 10.05 2.51
C SER A 70 4.55 9.92 1.93
N CYS A 71 4.39 9.24 0.78
CA CYS A 71 3.14 9.22 0.03
C CYS A 71 2.01 8.42 0.68
N GLN A 72 2.27 7.69 1.77
CA GLN A 72 1.29 6.89 2.51
C GLN A 72 0.55 5.90 1.60
N ARG A 73 1.27 5.25 0.68
CA ARG A 73 0.71 4.18 -0.16
C ARG A 73 0.50 2.93 0.66
N SER A 74 -0.73 2.43 0.71
CA SER A 74 -1.12 1.30 1.55
C SER A 74 -1.33 0.02 0.76
N VAL A 75 -0.96 -1.10 1.37
CA VAL A 75 -1.36 -2.45 0.92
C VAL A 75 -2.87 -2.70 1.04
N TYR A 76 -3.60 -1.87 1.79
CA TYR A 76 -5.06 -1.88 1.92
C TYR A 76 -5.76 -0.73 1.19
N ALA A 77 -5.02 0.05 0.40
CA ALA A 77 -5.63 1.02 -0.51
C ALA A 77 -6.42 0.29 -1.60
N TYR A 78 -7.49 0.90 -2.12
CA TYR A 78 -8.31 0.28 -3.16
C TYR A 78 -7.46 -0.19 -4.38
N PRO A 79 -6.41 0.54 -4.85
CA PRO A 79 -5.60 0.04 -5.96
C PRO A 79 -4.87 -1.27 -5.65
N SER A 80 -4.39 -1.43 -4.42
CA SER A 80 -3.70 -2.65 -3.98
C SER A 80 -4.67 -3.82 -3.92
N LEU A 81 -5.89 -3.58 -3.42
CA LEU A 81 -6.94 -4.61 -3.32
C LEU A 81 -7.48 -5.01 -4.69
N ASP A 82 -7.71 -4.03 -5.58
CA ASP A 82 -8.18 -4.27 -6.94
C ASP A 82 -7.13 -5.02 -7.75
N ALA A 83 -5.86 -4.60 -7.69
CA ALA A 83 -4.78 -5.31 -8.37
C ALA A 83 -4.64 -6.76 -7.92
N ALA A 84 -4.73 -7.01 -6.61
CA ALA A 84 -4.66 -8.36 -6.06
C ALA A 84 -5.87 -9.22 -6.47
N SER A 85 -7.08 -8.66 -6.41
CA SER A 85 -8.31 -9.40 -6.73
C SER A 85 -8.49 -9.69 -8.22
N LEU A 86 -8.02 -8.79 -9.08
CA LEU A 86 -8.11 -8.91 -10.55
C LEU A 86 -6.84 -9.52 -11.16
N GLY A 87 -5.81 -9.78 -10.36
CA GLY A 87 -4.53 -10.30 -10.82
C GLY A 87 -3.75 -9.33 -11.72
N LEU A 88 -3.86 -8.02 -11.53
CA LEU A 88 -3.24 -6.98 -12.36
C LEU A 88 -1.84 -6.60 -11.86
N ALA A 89 -0.97 -6.17 -12.78
CA ALA A 89 0.34 -5.63 -12.42
C ALA A 89 0.24 -4.16 -12.02
N LEU A 90 0.25 -3.87 -10.71
CA LEU A 90 0.09 -2.52 -10.18
C LEU A 90 1.39 -1.69 -10.21
N THR A 91 1.33 -0.54 -10.87
CA THR A 91 2.25 0.58 -10.70
C THR A 91 1.58 1.65 -9.84
N PHE A 92 1.95 1.71 -8.57
CA PHE A 92 1.31 2.59 -7.60
C PHE A 92 2.07 3.93 -7.47
N ARG A 93 1.43 5.04 -7.84
CA ARG A 93 2.02 6.39 -7.82
C ARG A 93 1.21 7.43 -7.05
N ALA A 94 -0.01 7.11 -6.64
CA ALA A 94 -0.79 7.99 -5.77
C ALA A 94 0.02 8.44 -4.54
N CYS A 95 -0.23 9.66 -4.10
CA CYS A 95 0.52 10.28 -3.01
C CYS A 95 -0.38 11.16 -2.15
N SER A 96 -0.38 10.92 -0.84
CA SER A 96 -1.12 11.75 0.10
C SER A 96 -0.77 13.24 -0.05
N GLY A 97 -1.80 14.08 -0.17
CA GLY A 97 -1.65 15.53 -0.34
C GLY A 97 -1.46 16.00 -1.78
N ALA A 98 -1.37 15.09 -2.76
CA ALA A 98 -1.20 15.47 -4.16
C ALA A 98 -2.36 16.32 -4.69
N THR A 99 -2.02 17.42 -5.36
CA THR A 99 -2.92 18.25 -6.16
C THR A 99 -2.95 17.78 -7.61
N VAL A 100 -3.82 18.38 -8.44
CA VAL A 100 -3.82 18.12 -9.89
C VAL A 100 -2.45 18.40 -10.51
N ALA A 101 -1.78 19.48 -10.08
CA ALA A 101 -0.45 19.83 -10.57
C ALA A 101 0.60 18.77 -10.20
N ASP A 102 0.53 18.20 -8.99
CA ASP A 102 1.45 17.14 -8.56
C ASP A 102 1.28 15.87 -9.40
N VAL A 103 0.04 15.49 -9.71
CA VAL A 103 -0.23 14.36 -10.60
C VAL A 103 0.42 14.59 -11.96
N THR A 104 0.17 15.74 -12.57
CA THR A 104 0.73 16.09 -13.89
C THR A 104 2.25 16.06 -13.89
N ASN A 105 2.88 16.63 -12.87
CA ASN A 105 4.33 16.79 -12.83
C ASN A 105 5.09 15.52 -12.40
N THR A 106 4.48 14.67 -11.57
CA THR A 106 5.24 13.61 -10.88
C THR A 106 4.69 12.20 -11.06
N GLN A 107 3.41 12.05 -11.42
CA GLN A 107 2.77 10.72 -11.45
C GLN A 107 2.47 10.23 -12.87
N LEU A 108 2.14 11.13 -13.81
CA LEU A 108 1.80 10.74 -15.20
C LEU A 108 2.93 10.01 -15.94
N SER A 109 4.19 10.23 -15.55
CA SER A 109 5.36 9.55 -16.14
C SER A 109 5.36 8.02 -15.94
N ALA A 110 4.50 7.49 -15.08
CA ALA A 110 4.30 6.05 -14.92
C ALA A 110 3.39 5.42 -15.97
N LEU A 111 2.68 6.22 -16.77
CA LEU A 111 1.85 5.72 -17.86
C LEU A 111 2.73 5.34 -19.05
N SER A 112 2.35 4.28 -19.75
CA SER A 112 2.96 3.85 -20.99
C SER A 112 1.89 3.40 -21.99
N SER A 113 2.29 3.11 -23.23
CA SER A 113 1.39 2.53 -24.23
C SER A 113 0.87 1.14 -23.87
N SER A 114 1.45 0.47 -22.86
CA SER A 114 0.99 -0.84 -22.37
C SER A 114 0.11 -0.76 -21.12
N THR A 115 -0.13 0.43 -20.57
CA THR A 115 -1.07 0.62 -19.46
C THR A 115 -2.49 0.27 -19.91
N ALA A 116 -3.09 -0.74 -19.28
CA ALA A 116 -4.44 -1.21 -19.60
C ALA A 116 -5.52 -0.55 -18.73
N TYR A 117 -5.18 -0.25 -17.47
CA TYR A 117 -6.09 0.36 -16.51
C TYR A 117 -5.45 1.55 -15.82
N VAL A 118 -6.24 2.59 -15.58
CA VAL A 118 -5.85 3.76 -14.78
C VAL A 118 -6.96 4.10 -13.82
N THR A 119 -6.62 4.35 -12.56
CA THR A 119 -7.52 5.00 -11.60
C THR A 119 -6.88 6.25 -11.05
N ILE A 120 -7.71 7.24 -10.73
CA ILE A 120 -7.26 8.51 -10.19
C ILE A 120 -8.34 9.12 -9.30
N SER A 121 -7.93 9.62 -8.14
CA SER A 121 -8.68 10.60 -7.33
C SER A 121 -7.78 11.80 -7.11
N VAL A 122 -8.22 12.99 -7.50
CA VAL A 122 -7.46 14.23 -7.31
C VAL A 122 -8.39 15.43 -7.36
N GLY A 123 -7.96 16.56 -6.82
CA GLY A 123 -8.71 17.82 -6.81
C GLY A 123 -9.21 18.22 -5.42
N GLY A 124 -9.32 17.27 -4.49
CA GLY A 124 -9.72 17.56 -3.10
C GLY A 124 -8.71 18.45 -2.39
N ASN A 125 -7.41 18.22 -2.60
CA ASN A 125 -6.35 19.06 -2.04
C ASN A 125 -6.30 20.44 -2.71
N ASP A 126 -6.57 20.53 -4.02
CA ASP A 126 -6.69 21.82 -4.71
C ASP A 126 -7.81 22.67 -4.12
N ALA A 127 -8.97 22.05 -3.83
CA ALA A 127 -10.13 22.72 -3.25
C ALA A 127 -10.01 23.00 -1.74
N GLY A 128 -8.90 22.60 -1.09
CA GLY A 128 -8.71 22.80 0.35
C GLY A 128 -9.64 21.95 1.22
N PHE A 129 -10.04 20.76 0.77
CA PHE A 129 -11.05 19.95 1.46
C PHE A 129 -10.73 19.66 2.93
N ALA A 130 -9.46 19.35 3.25
CA ALA A 130 -9.03 19.14 4.63
C ALA A 130 -9.10 20.45 5.47
N ASP A 131 -8.79 21.58 4.85
CA ASP A 131 -8.87 22.89 5.52
C ASP A 131 -10.32 23.24 5.84
N VAL A 132 -11.25 23.00 4.90
CA VAL A 132 -12.70 23.15 5.15
C VAL A 132 -13.15 22.29 6.33
N LEU A 133 -12.77 21.01 6.37
CA LEU A 133 -13.15 20.11 7.47
C LEU A 133 -12.62 20.60 8.82
N THR A 134 -11.36 21.05 8.87
CA THR A 134 -10.74 21.51 10.12
C THR A 134 -11.31 22.85 10.58
N GLU A 135 -11.56 23.77 9.65
CA GLU A 135 -12.19 25.06 9.92
C GLU A 135 -13.62 24.91 10.45
N CYS A 136 -14.41 24.03 9.82
CA CYS A 136 -15.78 23.76 10.24
C CYS A 136 -15.89 22.96 11.54
N ALA A 137 -14.80 22.30 11.98
CA ALA A 137 -14.76 21.58 13.25
C ALA A 137 -14.43 22.49 14.45
N GLN A 138 -14.04 23.75 14.21
CA GLN A 138 -13.78 24.71 15.29
C GLN A 138 -15.07 25.14 16.00
N PRO A 139 -14.97 25.62 17.26
CA PRO A 139 -16.08 26.29 17.93
C PRO A 139 -16.65 27.44 17.09
N ALA A 140 -17.98 27.59 17.10
CA ALA A 140 -18.69 28.53 16.23
C ALA A 140 -18.25 30.00 16.34
N TRP A 141 -17.68 30.40 17.49
CA TRP A 141 -17.20 31.76 17.71
C TRP A 141 -15.79 32.03 17.12
N MET A 142 -15.09 31.00 16.65
CA MET A 142 -13.80 31.11 15.94
C MET A 142 -13.88 30.72 14.47
N SER A 143 -14.91 29.96 14.08
CA SER A 143 -15.04 29.39 12.74
C SER A 143 -15.68 30.37 11.74
N ASN A 144 -15.15 30.38 10.52
CA ASN A 144 -15.82 30.88 9.31
C ASN A 144 -16.07 29.72 8.33
N CYS A 145 -16.73 28.66 8.79
CA CYS A 145 -17.04 27.46 7.99
C CYS A 145 -17.69 27.79 6.63
N ASN A 146 -18.66 28.71 6.60
CA ASN A 146 -19.31 29.10 5.34
C ASN A 146 -18.31 29.74 4.36
N GLY A 147 -17.43 30.63 4.83
CA GLY A 147 -16.39 31.22 3.97
C GLY A 147 -15.39 30.19 3.44
N ALA A 148 -15.04 29.18 4.24
CA ALA A 148 -14.18 28.09 3.78
C ALA A 148 -14.88 27.24 2.69
N ILE A 149 -16.17 26.93 2.88
CA ILE A 149 -16.99 26.24 1.87
C ILE A 149 -17.07 27.05 0.58
N ASP A 150 -17.36 28.35 0.67
CA ASP A 150 -17.46 29.24 -0.49
C ASP A 150 -16.13 29.31 -1.25
N GLY A 151 -15.01 29.36 -0.53
CA GLY A 151 -13.66 29.32 -1.11
C GLY A 151 -13.41 28.02 -1.88
N ALA A 152 -13.72 26.87 -1.28
CA ALA A 152 -13.59 25.56 -1.92
C ALA A 152 -14.47 25.46 -3.17
N GLN A 153 -15.73 25.91 -3.09
CA GLN A 153 -16.65 25.95 -4.23
C GLN A 153 -16.15 26.84 -5.36
N SER A 154 -15.56 27.98 -5.04
CA SER A 154 -14.95 28.86 -6.05
C SER A 154 -13.79 28.16 -6.77
N ILE A 155 -12.91 27.45 -6.05
CA ILE A 155 -11.82 26.68 -6.67
C ILE A 155 -12.38 25.57 -7.57
N MET A 156 -13.37 24.83 -7.07
CA MET A 156 -14.01 23.75 -7.83
C MET A 156 -14.66 24.26 -9.12
N ASN A 157 -15.34 25.40 -9.08
CA ASN A 157 -16.08 25.92 -10.23
C ASN A 157 -15.21 26.72 -11.20
N ASN A 158 -14.22 27.46 -10.71
CA ASN A 158 -13.50 28.47 -11.49
C ASN A 158 -12.03 28.13 -11.76
N THR A 159 -11.43 27.18 -11.03
CA THR A 159 -10.01 26.85 -11.16
C THR A 159 -9.80 25.43 -11.68
N LEU A 160 -10.46 24.43 -11.07
CA LEU A 160 -10.26 23.03 -11.42
C LEU A 160 -10.55 22.69 -12.90
N PRO A 161 -11.61 23.22 -13.55
CA PRO A 161 -11.88 22.91 -14.95
C PRO A 161 -10.69 23.23 -15.87
N GLY A 162 -9.98 24.34 -15.63
CA GLY A 162 -8.79 24.71 -16.41
C GLY A 162 -7.53 23.90 -16.06
N ARG A 163 -7.49 23.20 -14.92
CA ARG A 163 -6.39 22.30 -14.57
C ARG A 163 -6.60 20.87 -15.09
N LEU A 164 -7.84 20.53 -15.45
CA LEU A 164 -8.25 19.20 -15.89
C LEU A 164 -8.51 19.12 -17.41
N SER A 165 -8.38 20.25 -18.12
CA SER A 165 -8.54 20.36 -19.57
C SER A 165 -7.29 19.99 -20.34
#